data_AF-A0A2R6C755-F1
#
_entry.id   AF-A0A2R6C755-F1
#
_cell.length_a   1.000
_cell.length_b   1.000
_cell.length_c   1.000
_cell.angle_alpha   90.00
_cell.angle_beta   90.00
_cell.angle_gamma   90.00
#
_symmetry.space_group_name_H-M   'P 1'
#
loop_
_entity.id
_entity.type
_entity.pdbx_description
1 polymer ?
#
loop_
_entity_poly.entity_id
_entity_poly.type
_entity_poly.pdbx_seq_one_letter_code
_entity_poly.pdbx_strand_id
1 'polypeptide(L)' 'MTDEEAVKAFETLSRSEGIIPALESSHALAYAIKLAATLPRDTTIVVTLSGRGDKDVESVAKFRGSQL' A
#
# COMPACT_ATOMS: atom_id res chain seq x y z
N MET A 1 4.97 9.90 -3.96
CA MET A 1 5.14 8.45 -3.74
C MET A 1 5.48 7.86 -5.08
N THR A 2 6.51 7.03 -5.17
CA THR A 2 6.85 6.32 -6.42
C THR A 2 6.07 5.01 -6.53
N ASP A 3 6.08 4.40 -7.71
CA ASP A 3 5.42 3.11 -7.95
C ASP A 3 6.01 2.01 -7.04
N GLU A 4 7.34 1.99 -6.83
CA GLU A 4 7.96 1.03 -5.90
C GLU A 4 7.46 1.20 -4.46
N GLU A 5 7.21 2.43 -4.03
CA GLU A 5 6.72 2.75 -2.70
C GLU A 5 5.27 2.33 -2.54
N ALA A 6 4.45 2.59 -3.55
CA ALA A 6 3.07 2.14 -3.60
C ALA A 6 2.98 0.61 -3.58
N VAL A 7 3.77 -0.09 -4.40
CA VAL A 7 3.81 -1.56 -4.43
C VAL A 7 4.28 -2.13 -3.09
N LYS A 8 5.28 -1.51 -2.44
CA LYS A 8 5.70 -1.92 -1.11
C LYS A 8 4.59 -1.73 -0.07
N ALA A 9 3.84 -0.62 -0.13
CA ALA A 9 2.72 -0.37 0.77
C ALA A 9 1.55 -1.34 0.53
N PHE A 10 1.25 -1.66 -0.74
CA PHE A 10 0.30 -2.70 -1.14
C PHE A 10 0.63 -4.04 -0.48
N GLU A 11 1.89 -4.48 -0.60
CA GLU A 11 2.35 -5.74 -0.01
C GLU A 11 2.33 -5.71 1.52
N THR A 12 2.69 -4.55 2.11
CA THR A 12 2.71 -4.38 3.57
C THR A 12 1.30 -4.60 4.14
N LEU A 13 0.30 -3.89 3.62
CA LEU A 13 -1.08 -4.01 4.10
C LEU A 13 -1.66 -5.41 3.82
N SER A 14 -1.36 -5.97 2.66
CA SER A 14 -1.82 -7.33 2.30
C SER A 14 -1.26 -8.39 3.24
N ARG A 15 0.01 -8.26 3.64
CA ARG A 15 0.68 -9.24 4.51
C ARG A 15 0.39 -9.03 5.99
N SER A 16 0.23 -7.79 6.45
CA SER A 16 0.01 -7.51 7.87
C SER A 16 -1.47 -7.60 8.26
N GLU A 17 -2.38 -7.08 7.43
CA GLU A 17 -3.80 -6.98 7.76
C GLU A 17 -4.70 -7.87 6.90
N GLY A 18 -4.15 -8.56 5.90
CA GLY A 18 -4.95 -9.40 4.99
C GLY A 18 -5.88 -8.61 4.06
N ILE A 19 -5.64 -7.30 3.92
CA ILE A 19 -6.41 -6.41 3.04
C ILE A 19 -5.59 -6.17 1.78
N ILE A 20 -6.16 -6.48 0.61
CA ILE A 20 -5.54 -6.20 -0.69
C ILE A 20 -6.05 -4.83 -1.18
N PRO A 21 -5.30 -3.73 -0.98
CA PRO A 21 -5.75 -2.39 -1.40
C PRO A 21 -5.62 -2.20 -2.90
N ALA A 22 -6.42 -1.33 -3.49
CA ALA A 22 -6.15 -0.84 -4.84
C ALA A 22 -4.75 -0.19 -4.93
N LEU A 23 -4.10 -0.26 -6.10
CA LEU A 23 -2.79 0.38 -6.32
C LEU A 23 -2.84 1.90 -6.07
N GLU A 24 -3.93 2.56 -6.42
CA GLU A 24 -4.14 4.00 -6.16
C GLU A 24 -4.24 4.28 -4.66
N SER A 25 -4.94 3.43 -3.90
CA SER A 25 -5.00 3.53 -2.42
C SER A 25 -3.63 3.30 -1.78
N SER A 26 -2.82 2.45 -2.38
CA SER A 26 -1.48 2.12 -1.88
C SER A 26 -0.53 3.31 -1.94
N HIS A 27 -0.75 4.27 -2.83
CA HIS A 27 -0.01 5.54 -2.84
C HIS A 27 -0.29 6.37 -1.58
N ALA A 28 -1.57 6.49 -1.19
CA ALA A 28 -1.93 7.21 0.04
C ALA A 28 -1.35 6.50 1.28
N LEU A 29 -1.40 5.17 1.29
CA LEU A 29 -0.83 4.37 2.37
C LEU A 29 0.70 4.51 2.46
N ALA A 30 1.41 4.48 1.34
CA ALA A 30 2.87 4.65 1.30
C ALA A 30 3.29 5.99 1.91
N TYR A 31 2.53 7.04 1.61
CA TYR A 31 2.76 8.36 2.21
C TYR A 31 2.44 8.35 3.71
N ALA A 32 1.31 7.77 4.11
CA ALA A 32 0.90 7.69 5.51
C ALA A 32 1.91 6.93 6.38
N ILE A 33 2.48 5.82 5.90
CA ILE A 33 3.51 5.05 6.62
C ILE A 33 4.76 5.90 6.85
N LYS A 34 5.20 6.66 5.84
CA LYS A 34 6.35 7.56 5.97
C LYS A 34 6.06 8.72 6.92
N LEU A 35 4.88 9.32 6.80
CA LEU A 35 4.45 10.42 7.66
C LEU A 35 4.37 9.95 9.12
N ALA A 36 3.79 8.78 9.37
CA ALA A 36 3.67 8.19 10.71
C ALA A 36 5.04 8.03 11.40
N ALA A 37 6.10 7.70 10.64
CA ALA A 37 7.45 7.56 11.18
C ALA A 37 8.04 8.89 11.72
N THR A 38 7.48 10.03 11.31
CA THR A 38 7.90 11.38 11.75
C THR A 38 7.03 11.97 12.85
N LEU A 39 5.90 11.32 13.18
CA LEU A 39 4.90 11.83 14.10
C LEU A 39 5.02 11.18 15.49
N PRO A 40 4.51 11.85 16.54
CA PRO A 40 4.33 11.23 17.86
C PRO A 40 3.47 9.96 17.78
N ARG A 41 3.77 8.97 18.62
CA ARG A 41 3.11 7.65 18.60
C ARG A 41 1.60 7.67 18.89
N ASP A 42 1.11 8.73 19.53
CA ASP A 42 -0.30 8.96 19.87
C ASP A 42 -1.07 9.68 18.74
N THR A 43 -0.40 10.03 17.64
CA THR A 43 -1.07 10.65 16.49
C THR A 43 -1.92 9.62 15.74
N THR A 44 -3.18 9.96 15.49
CA THR A 44 -4.08 9.15 14.66
C THR A 44 -4.09 9.65 13.22
N ILE A 45 -3.89 8.74 12.26
CA ILE A 45 -3.97 9.03 10.82
C ILE A 45 -5.13 8.22 10.23
N VAL A 46 -6.01 8.89 9.49
CA VAL A 46 -7.09 8.24 8.74
C VAL A 46 -6.69 8.20 7.27
N VAL A 47 -6.69 7.00 6.69
CA VAL A 47 -6.38 6.78 5.27
C VAL A 47 -7.61 6.16 4.61
N THR A 48 -8.08 6.77 3.52
CA THR A 48 -9.16 6.20 2.71
C THR A 48 -8.60 5.14 1.77
N LEU A 49 -9.09 3.90 1.91
CA LEU A 49 -8.92 2.86 0.90
C LEU A 49 -10.07 2.97 -0.11
N SER A 50 -9.81 3.62 -1.24
CA SER A 50 -10.81 3.91 -2.28
C SER A 50 -11.32 2.66 -2.99
N GLY A 51 -10.58 1.55 -2.94
CA GLY A 51 -10.94 0.31 -3.61
C GLY A 51 -10.10 -0.89 -3.17
N ARG A 52 -10.51 -2.05 -3.70
CA ARG A 52 -9.83 -3.35 -3.54
C ARG A 52 -8.89 -3.61 -4.71
N GLY A 53 -7.78 -4.29 -4.45
CA GLY A 53 -6.70 -4.52 -5.41
C GLY A 53 -6.74 -5.86 -6.13
N ASP A 54 -7.85 -6.60 -6.14
CA ASP A 54 -7.94 -7.92 -6.79
C ASP A 54 -7.47 -7.90 -8.26
N LYS A 55 -7.76 -6.82 -8.98
CA LYS A 55 -7.34 -6.62 -10.38
C LYS A 55 -5.87 -6.20 -10.52
N ASP A 56 -5.31 -5.65 -9.45
CA ASP A 56 -3.95 -5.09 -9.43
C ASP A 56 -2.88 -6.14 -9.12
N VAL A 57 -3.27 -7.28 -8.55
CA VAL A 57 -2.36 -8.37 -8.15
C VAL A 57 -1.47 -8.82 -9.31
N GLU A 58 -2.03 -8.98 -10.51
CA GLU A 58 -1.26 -9.39 -11.70
C GLU A 58 -0.24 -8.31 -12.12
N SER A 59 -0.65 -7.05 -12.09
CA SER A 59 0.22 -5.91 -12.40
C SER A 59 1.37 -5.79 -11.39
N VAL A 60 1.07 -5.96 -10.10
CA VAL A 60 2.08 -5.96 -9.03
C VAL A 60 3.05 -7.12 -9.17
N ALA A 61 2.57 -8.33 -9.45
CA ALA A 61 3.44 -9.48 -9.65
C ALA A 61 4.39 -9.29 -10.84
N LYS A 62 3.87 -8.79 -11.97
CA LYS A 62 4.69 -8.42 -13.14
C LYS A 62 5.74 -7.37 -12.79
N PHE A 63 5.34 -6.33 -12.06
CA PHE A 63 6.26 -5.28 -11.59
C PHE A 63 7.39 -5.83 -10.70
N ARG A 64 7.09 -6.85 -9.87
CA ARG A 64 8.07 -7.55 -9.03
C ARG A 64 8.90 -8.60 -9.78
N GLY A 65 8.66 -8.82 -11.07
CA GLY A 65 9.31 -9.89 -11.83
C GLY A 65 8.92 -11.29 -11.36
N SER A 66 7.79 -11.43 -10.66
CA SER A 66 7.25 -12.71 -10.20
C SER A 66 6.21 -13.24 -11.18
N GLN A 67 6.20 -14.55 -11.43
CA GLN A 67 5.09 -15.22 -12.12
C GLN A 67 4.12 -15.74 -11.06
N LEU A 68 2.84 -15.38 -11.20
CA LEU A 68 1.73 -15.95 -10.41
C LEU A 68 1.26 -17.26 -11.02
#